data_AF-A0A519LXE1-F1
#
_entry.id   AF-A0A519LXE1-F1
#
_cell.length_a   1.000
_cell.length_b   1.000
_cell.length_c   1.000
_cell.angle_alpha   90.00
_cell.angle_beta   90.00
_cell.angle_gamma   90.00
#
_symmetry.space_group_name_H-M   'P 1'
#
loop_
_entity.id
_entity.type
_entity.pdbx_description
1 polymer ?
#
loop_
_entity_poly.entity_id
_entity_poly.type
_entity_poly.pdbx_seq_one_letter_code
_entity_poly.pdbx_strand_id
1 'polypeptide(L)'
;REKLPMEVIVGISQEVENVPIRWHLTLENLQQWDIAFSNPNRAEENIDGGSTEEKVSFVNNALRHVIAGIELFPGKSFNIRLGYNFRRGQELNIPDQRSFSGISAGLGLRFNNLRFDYSYSRYTLAANTSLFGLMINLQ
;
A
#
# COMPACT_ATOMS: atom_id res chain seq x y z
N ARG A 1 25.37 18.12 -7.62
CA ARG A 1 24.48 17.22 -8.39
C ARG A 1 24.09 16.09 -7.45
N GLU A 2 22.90 16.13 -6.86
CA GLU A 2 22.44 15.06 -5.97
C GLU A 2 22.17 13.78 -6.77
N LYS A 3 22.52 12.63 -6.19
CA LYS A 3 22.15 11.33 -6.76
C LYS A 3 20.68 11.10 -6.45
N LEU A 4 19.87 10.90 -7.48
CA LEU A 4 18.49 10.48 -7.32
C LEU A 4 18.46 9.10 -6.64
N PRO A 5 17.55 8.88 -5.67
CA PRO A 5 17.38 7.56 -5.10
C PRO A 5 16.92 6.59 -6.20
N MET A 6 17.59 5.45 -6.28
CA MET A 6 17.24 4.38 -7.21
C MET A 6 16.29 3.41 -6.50
N GLU A 7 15.21 3.02 -7.18
CA GLU A 7 14.20 2.10 -6.68
C GLU A 7 13.97 0.96 -7.68
N VAL A 8 13.99 -0.28 -7.19
CA VAL A 8 13.71 -1.50 -7.97
C VAL A 8 12.38 -2.08 -7.52
N ILE A 9 11.45 -2.22 -8.47
CA ILE A 9 10.10 -2.71 -8.25
C ILE A 9 9.83 -3.88 -9.20
N VAL A 10 9.26 -4.97 -8.68
CA VAL A 10 8.81 -6.13 -9.45
C VAL A 10 7.33 -6.36 -9.17
N GLY A 11 6.50 -6.44 -10.21
CA GLY A 11 5.07 -6.66 -10.08
C GLY A 11 4.59 -7.83 -10.93
N ILE A 12 3.68 -8.63 -10.38
CA ILE A 12 2.93 -9.65 -11.09
C ILE A 12 1.44 -9.41 -10.89
N SER A 13 0.67 -9.58 -11.96
CA SER A 13 -0.78 -9.51 -11.90
C SER A 13 -1.40 -10.52 -12.85
N GLN A 14 -2.48 -11.15 -12.43
CA GLN A 14 -3.19 -12.10 -13.27
C GLN A 14 -4.69 -11.97 -13.06
N GLU A 15 -5.41 -11.97 -14.19
CA GLU A 15 -6.86 -12.08 -14.23
C GLU A 15 -7.25 -13.56 -14.12
N VAL A 16 -8.15 -13.85 -13.19
CA VAL A 16 -8.60 -15.21 -12.92
C VAL A 16 -9.56 -15.65 -14.01
N GLU A 17 -9.40 -16.86 -14.52
CA GLU A 17 -10.32 -17.40 -15.52
C GLU A 17 -11.71 -17.61 -14.90
N ASN A 18 -12.77 -17.37 -15.68
CA ASN A 18 -14.18 -17.55 -15.27
C ASN A 18 -14.68 -16.65 -14.12
N VAL A 19 -13.83 -15.82 -13.53
CA VAL A 19 -14.20 -14.93 -12.41
C VAL A 19 -13.73 -13.52 -12.73
N PRO A 20 -14.57 -12.48 -12.58
CA PRO A 20 -14.18 -11.10 -12.87
C PRO A 20 -13.30 -10.53 -11.74
N ILE A 21 -12.18 -11.19 -11.43
CA ILE A 21 -11.24 -10.81 -10.39
C ILE A 21 -9.83 -10.85 -10.99
N ARG A 22 -9.07 -9.78 -10.76
CA ARG A 22 -7.64 -9.72 -11.02
C ARG A 22 -6.91 -9.49 -9.73
N TRP A 23 -5.87 -10.28 -9.47
CA TRP A 23 -5.01 -10.06 -8.32
C TRP A 23 -3.70 -9.41 -8.76
N HIS A 24 -3.10 -8.66 -7.85
CA HIS A 24 -1.87 -7.92 -8.04
C HIS A 24 -0.96 -8.16 -6.84
N LEU A 25 0.30 -8.46 -7.11
CA LEU A 25 1.35 -8.55 -6.11
C LEU A 25 2.54 -7.73 -6.61
N THR A 26 2.95 -6.75 -5.82
CA THR A 26 4.08 -5.89 -6.13
C THR A 26 5.09 -5.97 -4.99
N LEU A 27 6.36 -6.16 -5.36
CA LEU A 27 7.51 -6.08 -4.50
C LEU A 27 8.23 -4.76 -4.77
N GLU A 28 8.33 -3.90 -3.77
CA GLU A 28 8.95 -2.58 -3.86
C GLU A 28 10.27 -2.52 -3.08
N ASN A 29 11.13 -1.55 -3.41
CA ASN A 29 12.41 -1.30 -2.72
C ASN A 29 13.35 -2.51 -2.64
N LEU A 30 13.41 -3.34 -3.69
CA LEU A 30 14.23 -4.55 -3.72
C LEU A 30 15.75 -4.29 -3.67
N GLN A 31 16.19 -3.06 -3.93
CA GLN A 31 17.59 -2.64 -3.83
C GLN A 31 18.10 -2.52 -2.39
N GLN A 32 17.21 -2.35 -1.42
CA GLN A 32 17.53 -2.19 0.00
C GLN A 32 16.78 -3.23 0.79
N TRP A 33 17.48 -4.21 1.35
CA TRP A 33 16.82 -5.25 2.14
C TRP A 33 16.23 -4.65 3.43
N ASP A 34 16.99 -3.86 4.19
CA ASP A 34 16.50 -3.28 5.44
C ASP A 34 15.85 -1.91 5.18
N ILE A 35 14.53 -1.92 5.01
CA ILE A 35 13.70 -0.71 4.92
C ILE A 35 13.00 -0.41 6.25
N ALA A 36 13.31 -1.18 7.29
CA ALA A 36 12.64 -1.02 8.57
C ALA A 36 13.29 0.12 9.37
N PHE A 37 12.49 1.12 9.73
CA PHE A 37 12.92 2.15 10.66
C PHE A 37 12.50 1.78 12.10
N SER A 38 13.45 1.81 13.04
CA SER A 38 13.14 1.78 14.48
C SER A 38 12.42 3.06 14.84
N ASN A 39 11.11 2.99 15.10
CA ASN A 39 10.35 4.15 15.55
C ASN A 39 10.67 4.43 17.03
N PRO A 40 11.36 5.53 17.38
CA PRO A 40 11.72 5.83 18.77
C PRO A 40 10.49 6.06 19.66
N ASN A 41 9.33 6.39 19.08
CA ASN A 41 8.05 6.50 19.81
C ASN A 41 7.45 5.14 20.21
N ARG A 42 8.07 4.02 19.81
CA ARG A 42 7.71 2.66 20.22
C ARG A 42 8.81 1.98 21.04
N ALA A 43 9.83 2.72 21.47
CA ALA A 43 10.80 2.21 22.41
C ALA A 43 10.10 2.03 23.76
N GLU A 44 10.05 0.79 24.26
CA GLU A 44 9.60 0.52 25.62
C GLU A 44 10.72 0.96 26.58
N GLU A 45 10.43 1.95 27.43
CA GLU A 45 11.33 2.39 28.48
C GLU A 45 11.28 1.39 29.64
N ASN A 46 12.39 0.68 29.88
CA ASN A 46 12.53 -0.12 31.08
C ASN A 46 12.79 0.78 32.29
N ILE A 47 12.32 0.36 33.46
CA ILE A 47 12.45 1.06 34.76
C ILE A 47 13.94 1.27 35.16
N ASP A 48 14.88 0.57 34.52
CA ASP A 48 16.34 0.70 34.68
C ASP A 48 17.03 1.66 33.68
N GLY A 49 16.28 2.42 32.88
CA GLY A 49 16.83 3.43 31.97
C GLY A 49 17.41 2.89 30.65
N GLY A 50 17.08 1.65 30.28
CA GLY A 50 17.40 1.05 28.98
C GLY A 50 16.21 1.03 28.03
N SER A 51 16.36 1.58 26.83
CA SER A 51 15.36 1.50 25.75
C SER A 51 15.46 0.16 25.01
N THR A 52 14.37 -0.62 24.97
CA THR A 52 14.30 -1.82 24.13
C THR A 52 13.76 -1.43 22.76
N GLU A 53 14.62 -1.41 21.74
CA GLU A 53 14.20 -1.17 20.35
C GLU A 53 13.34 -2.33 19.81
N GLU A 54 12.33 -1.99 18.99
CA GLU A 54 11.47 -2.96 18.31
C GLU A 54 12.32 -3.94 17.49
N LYS A 55 12.38 -5.22 17.90
CA LYS A 55 13.08 -6.24 17.11
C LYS A 55 12.31 -6.54 15.83
N VAL A 56 12.75 -5.96 14.73
CA VAL A 56 12.20 -6.28 13.41
C VAL A 56 12.69 -7.66 12.97
N SER A 57 11.79 -8.65 13.01
CA SER A 57 12.08 -10.00 12.48
C SER A 57 12.27 -9.96 10.96
N PHE A 58 13.10 -10.88 10.42
CA PHE A 58 13.33 -11.06 8.98
C PHE A 58 12.03 -11.13 8.17
N VAL A 59 11.02 -11.82 8.69
CA VAL A 59 9.71 -11.96 8.04
C VAL A 59 8.94 -10.64 8.03
N ASN A 60 9.02 -9.85 9.12
CA ASN A 60 8.36 -8.55 9.17
C ASN A 60 8.99 -7.59 8.15
N ASN A 61 10.32 -7.60 8.06
CA ASN A 61 11.03 -6.82 7.06
C ASN A 61 10.67 -7.26 5.62
N ALA A 62 10.64 -8.56 5.34
CA ALA A 62 10.22 -9.08 4.04
C ALA A 62 8.79 -8.65 3.67
N LEU A 63 7.84 -8.68 4.62
CA LEU A 63 6.46 -8.24 4.39
C LEU A 63 6.40 -6.75 4.04
N ARG A 64 7.28 -5.89 4.57
CA ARG A 64 7.33 -4.47 4.22
C ARG A 64 7.70 -4.21 2.76
N HIS A 65 8.25 -5.19 2.04
CA HIS A 65 8.44 -5.06 0.60
C HIS A 65 7.19 -5.38 -0.21
N VAL A 66 6.15 -5.92 0.40
CA VAL A 66 4.99 -6.47 -0.31
C VAL A 66 3.83 -5.48 -0.36
N ILE A 67 3.23 -5.37 -1.54
CA ILE A 67 1.93 -4.75 -1.77
C ILE A 67 1.05 -5.80 -2.44
N ALA A 68 -0.12 -6.05 -1.87
CA ALA A 68 -1.12 -6.94 -2.46
C ALA A 68 -2.36 -6.15 -2.83
N GLY A 69 -3.02 -6.53 -3.91
CA GLY A 69 -4.27 -5.90 -4.33
C GLY A 69 -5.15 -6.83 -5.14
N ILE A 70 -6.44 -6.51 -5.17
CA ILE A 70 -7.44 -7.17 -5.98
C ILE A 70 -8.27 -6.12 -6.72
N GLU A 71 -8.62 -6.42 -7.96
CA GLU A 71 -9.50 -5.64 -8.82
C GLU A 71 -10.71 -6.52 -9.16
N LEU A 72 -11.90 -6.06 -8.79
CA LEU A 72 -13.17 -6.67 -9.15
C LEU A 72 -13.69 -6.00 -10.42
N PHE A 73 -14.21 -6.81 -11.34
CA PHE A 73 -14.73 -6.40 -12.65
C PHE A 73 -13.69 -5.67 -13.52
N PRO A 74 -12.50 -6.26 -13.73
CA PRO A 74 -11.50 -5.67 -14.61
C PRO A 74 -12.07 -5.45 -16.02
N GLY A 75 -11.82 -4.28 -16.60
CA GLY A 75 -12.23 -3.95 -17.96
C GLY A 75 -13.73 -3.70 -18.19
N LYS A 76 -14.58 -3.81 -17.15
CA LYS A 76 -16.02 -3.50 -17.23
C LYS A 76 -16.28 -2.00 -17.04
N SER A 77 -17.53 -1.57 -17.26
CA SER A 77 -17.95 -0.18 -17.04
C SER A 77 -17.84 0.27 -15.59
N PHE A 78 -17.82 -0.67 -14.65
CA PHE A 78 -17.58 -0.42 -13.23
C PHE A 78 -16.46 -1.34 -12.75
N ASN A 79 -15.52 -0.80 -11.98
CA ASN A 79 -14.49 -1.57 -11.30
C ASN A 79 -14.38 -1.16 -9.83
N ILE A 80 -14.04 -2.13 -8.99
CA ILE A 80 -13.68 -1.89 -7.59
C ILE A 80 -12.25 -2.38 -7.40
N ARG A 81 -11.41 -1.58 -6.77
CA ARG A 81 -10.03 -1.93 -6.46
C ARG A 81 -9.86 -1.89 -4.95
N LEU A 82 -9.23 -2.92 -4.40
CA LEU A 82 -8.83 -2.98 -3.01
C LEU A 82 -7.34 -3.33 -2.97
N GLY A 83 -6.59 -2.66 -2.11
CA GLY A 83 -5.15 -2.86 -1.99
C GLY A 83 -4.70 -2.70 -0.55
N TYR A 84 -3.64 -3.42 -0.19
CA TYR A 84 -2.97 -3.33 1.08
C TYR A 84 -1.46 -3.21 0.88
N ASN A 85 -0.90 -2.11 1.38
CA ASN A 85 0.54 -1.92 1.46
C ASN A 85 1.00 -2.30 2.88
N PHE A 86 1.76 -3.39 2.97
CA PHE A 86 2.21 -3.95 4.24
C PHE A 86 3.25 -3.03 4.93
N ARG A 87 4.07 -2.32 4.16
CA ARG A 87 5.01 -1.31 4.69
C ARG A 87 4.27 -0.25 5.49
N ARG A 88 3.30 0.39 4.85
CA ARG A 88 2.45 1.43 5.46
C ARG A 88 1.69 0.90 6.66
N GLY A 89 1.25 -0.36 6.60
CA GLY A 89 0.60 -1.04 7.72
C GLY A 89 1.51 -1.19 8.93
N GLN A 90 2.80 -1.44 8.74
CA GLN A 90 3.76 -1.60 9.85
C GLN A 90 4.27 -0.24 10.37
N GLU A 91 4.59 0.69 9.47
CA GLU A 91 5.16 2.00 9.81
C GLU A 91 4.16 2.92 10.52
N LEU A 92 2.89 2.88 10.12
CA LEU A 92 1.86 3.80 10.62
C LEU A 92 0.90 3.12 11.63
N ASN A 93 1.24 1.91 12.09
CA ASN A 93 0.51 1.28 13.17
C ASN A 93 0.68 2.10 14.47
N ILE A 94 -0.37 2.27 15.25
CA ILE A 94 -0.28 2.88 16.58
C ILE A 94 -0.52 1.72 17.55
N PRO A 95 0.44 1.38 18.44
CA PRO A 95 0.38 0.18 19.29
C PRO A 95 -0.95 0.01 20.04
N ASP A 96 -1.57 1.11 20.45
CA ASP A 96 -2.82 1.13 21.24
C ASP A 96 -4.12 1.25 20.43
N GLN A 97 -4.07 1.33 19.09
CA GLN A 97 -5.29 1.45 18.28
C GLN A 97 -5.25 0.61 17.01
N ARG A 98 -6.37 -0.04 16.69
CA ARG A 98 -6.53 -0.85 15.47
C ARG A 98 -6.38 0.04 14.23
N SER A 99 -5.17 0.07 13.70
CA SER A 99 -4.80 0.87 12.55
C SER A 99 -5.08 0.11 11.25
N PHE A 100 -5.95 0.68 10.40
CA PHE A 100 -6.12 0.24 9.01
C PHE A 100 -5.18 0.98 8.05
N SER A 101 -4.05 1.48 8.57
CA SER A 101 -3.03 2.14 7.78
C SER A 101 -2.53 1.22 6.68
N GLY A 102 -2.49 1.74 5.45
CA GLY A 102 -2.06 0.99 4.28
C GLY A 102 -3.18 0.31 3.49
N ILE A 103 -4.44 0.34 3.96
CA ILE A 103 -5.58 -0.04 3.12
C ILE A 103 -5.91 1.09 2.16
N SER A 104 -6.04 0.71 0.89
CA SER A 104 -6.55 1.56 -0.19
C SER A 104 -7.76 0.91 -0.83
N ALA A 105 -8.78 1.71 -1.12
CA ALA A 105 -9.95 1.32 -1.89
C ALA A 105 -10.11 2.27 -3.08
N GLY A 106 -10.60 1.77 -4.20
CA GLY A 106 -10.84 2.55 -5.39
C GLY A 106 -12.08 2.09 -6.12
N LEU A 107 -12.75 3.03 -6.77
CA LEU A 107 -13.88 2.83 -7.65
C LEU A 107 -13.54 3.44 -9.00
N GLY A 108 -13.90 2.76 -10.06
CA GLY A 108 -13.75 3.26 -11.42
C GLY A 108 -15.04 3.09 -12.19
N LEU A 109 -15.44 4.15 -12.89
CA LEU A 109 -16.62 4.18 -13.74
C LEU A 109 -16.20 4.61 -15.14
N ARG A 110 -16.52 3.80 -16.15
CA ARG A 110 -16.24 4.09 -17.56
C ARG A 110 -17.56 4.29 -18.31
N PHE A 111 -17.69 5.46 -18.92
CA PHE A 111 -18.81 5.86 -19.76
C PHE A 111 -18.31 6.29 -21.13
N ASN A 112 -18.40 5.40 -22.12
CA ASN A 112 -17.94 5.65 -23.49
C ASN A 112 -16.47 6.13 -23.52
N ASN A 113 -16.25 7.41 -23.80
CA ASN A 113 -14.94 8.06 -23.88
C ASN A 113 -14.48 8.65 -22.54
N LEU A 114 -15.33 8.64 -21.50
CA LEU A 114 -15.03 9.18 -20.18
C LEU A 114 -14.73 8.05 -19.20
N ARG A 115 -13.73 8.26 -18.35
CA ARG A 115 -13.42 7.38 -17.23
C ARG A 115 -13.22 8.22 -15.98
N PHE A 116 -14.01 7.91 -14.96
CA PHE A 116 -13.92 8.48 -13.63
C PHE A 116 -13.25 7.47 -12.71
N ASP A 117 -12.23 7.89 -11.99
CA ASP A 117 -11.56 7.07 -10.99
C ASP A 117 -11.61 7.81 -9.66
N TYR A 118 -12.13 7.16 -8.63
CA TYR A 118 -12.06 7.63 -7.26
C TYR A 118 -11.20 6.65 -6.47
N SER A 119 -10.23 7.14 -5.72
CA SER A 119 -9.46 6.30 -4.81
C SER A 119 -9.37 6.94 -3.44
N TYR A 120 -9.42 6.11 -2.42
CA TYR A 120 -9.36 6.46 -1.02
C TYR A 120 -8.27 5.62 -0.38
N SER A 121 -7.27 6.27 0.20
CA SER A 121 -6.19 5.61 0.91
C SER A 121 -6.16 6.12 2.35
N ARG A 122 -6.18 5.18 3.29
CA ARG A 122 -6.08 5.48 4.72
C ARG A 122 -4.63 5.35 5.16
N TYR A 123 -4.02 6.47 5.54
CA TYR A 123 -2.62 6.52 5.97
C TYR A 123 -2.50 6.46 7.49
N THR A 124 -3.27 7.25 8.23
CA THR A 124 -3.38 7.18 9.70
C THR A 124 -4.82 7.44 10.13
N LEU A 125 -5.13 7.37 11.43
CA LEU A 125 -6.47 7.72 11.95
C LEU A 125 -6.88 9.17 11.61
N ALA A 126 -5.90 10.08 11.46
CA ALA A 126 -6.11 11.49 11.14
C ALA A 126 -5.74 11.88 9.70
N ALA A 127 -5.01 11.02 8.97
CA ALA A 127 -4.59 11.28 7.59
C ALA A 127 -5.24 10.29 6.62
N ASN A 128 -6.22 10.79 5.87
CA ASN A 128 -6.85 10.11 4.76
C ASN A 128 -6.60 10.91 3.49
N THR A 129 -6.34 10.24 2.38
CA THR A 129 -6.25 10.90 1.08
C THR A 129 -7.30 10.33 0.16
N SER A 130 -8.16 11.21 -0.34
CA SER A 130 -9.04 10.93 -1.47
C SER A 130 -8.44 11.55 -2.73
N LEU A 131 -8.40 10.79 -3.81
CA LEU A 131 -7.97 11.24 -5.12
C LEU A 131 -9.13 11.01 -6.11
N PHE A 132 -9.45 12.06 -6.84
CA PHE A 132 -10.41 12.02 -7.94
C PHE A 132 -9.67 12.23 -9.26
N GLY A 133 -9.86 11.31 -10.19
CA GLY A 133 -9.30 11.33 -11.53
C GLY A 133 -10.40 11.34 -12.58
N LEU A 134 -10.22 12.17 -13.59
CA LEU A 134 -11.04 12.18 -14.80
C LEU A 134 -10.12 11.95 -16.00
N MET A 135 -10.43 10.94 -16.79
CA MET A 135 -9.76 10.64 -18.05
C MET A 135 -10.76 10.78 -19.19
N ILE A 136 -10.36 11.46 -20.26
CA ILE A 136 -11.15 11.66 -21.47
C ILE A 136 -10.35 11.08 -22.64
N ASN A 137 -10.94 10.14 -23.36
CA ASN A 137 -10.41 9.65 -24.62
C ASN A 137 -10.99 10.48 -25.77
N LEU A 138 -10.15 11.22 -26.50
CA LEU A 138 -10.59 12.15 -27.55
C LEU A 138 -10.73 11.51 -28.94
N GLN A 139 -10.49 10.20 -29.07
CA GLN A 139 -10.65 9.45 -30.33
C GLN A 139 -12.06 8.93 -30.55
#